data_AF-A0A0G4LND1-F1
#
_entry.id   AF-A0A0G4LND1-F1
#
_cell.length_a   1.000
_cell.length_b   1.000
_cell.length_c   1.000
_cell.angle_alpha   90.00
_cell.angle_beta   90.00
_cell.angle_gamma   90.00
#
_symmetry.space_group_name_H-M   'P 1'
#
loop_
_entity.id
_entity.type
_entity.pdbx_description
1 polymer ?
#
loop_
_entity_poly.entity_id
_entity_poly.type
_entity_poly.pdbx_seq_one_letter_code
_entity_poly.pdbx_strand_id
1 'polypeptide(L)'
;QGSYAEQVLVPSRIAQLTIYGYSTDTSGYAGNKVTITANKSQKDGLNNDETGTLRVKANNFKLYNVNVANTYGKGSQAIALSAYADSGYYGCAFTGFQDTLLSNT
;
A
#
# COMPACT_ATOMS: atom_id res chain seq x y z
N GLN A 1 10.99 -12.98 0.40
CA GLN A 1 11.10 -12.17 1.63
C GLN A 1 11.96 -10.97 1.30
N GLY A 2 11.66 -9.78 1.82
CA GLY A 2 12.46 -8.59 1.53
C GLY A 2 11.73 -7.28 1.81
N SER A 3 12.51 -6.20 1.82
CA SER A 3 12.01 -4.82 1.83
C SER A 3 12.31 -4.18 0.48
N TYR A 4 11.28 -3.64 -0.16
CA TYR A 4 11.32 -3.08 -1.52
C TYR A 4 11.05 -1.58 -1.42
N ALA A 5 12.08 -0.77 -1.69
CA ALA A 5 12.01 0.69 -1.61
C ALA A 5 11.53 1.28 -2.95
N GLU A 6 10.21 1.38 -3.11
CA GLU A 6 9.56 1.76 -4.36
C GLU A 6 8.16 2.36 -4.11
N GLN A 7 7.69 3.18 -5.06
CA GLN A 7 6.27 3.51 -5.19
C GLN A 7 5.66 2.65 -6.28
N VAL A 8 4.57 1.97 -5.98
CA VAL A 8 3.89 1.05 -6.89
C VAL A 8 2.54 1.62 -7.30
N LEU A 9 2.33 1.79 -8.60
CA LEU A 9 1.01 2.05 -9.18
C LEU A 9 0.49 0.77 -9.82
N VAL A 10 -0.68 0.31 -9.36
CA VAL A 10 -1.50 -0.69 -10.04
C VAL A 10 -2.55 0.06 -10.86
N PRO A 11 -2.33 0.29 -12.17
CA PRO A 11 -3.25 1.05 -12.99
C PRO A 11 -4.56 0.29 -13.22
N SER A 12 -5.60 1.00 -13.64
CA SER A 12 -6.85 0.38 -14.06
C SER A 12 -6.61 -0.66 -15.15
N ARG A 13 -7.28 -1.80 -15.01
CA ARG A 13 -7.11 -2.95 -15.90
C ARG A 13 -8.32 -3.87 -15.83
N ILE A 14 -8.56 -4.59 -16.91
CA ILE A 14 -9.65 -5.56 -17.04
C ILE A 14 -9.31 -6.86 -16.30
N ALA A 15 -8.09 -7.36 -16.47
CA ALA A 15 -7.66 -8.60 -15.83
C ALA A 15 -7.40 -8.40 -14.33
N GLN A 16 -7.96 -9.28 -13.51
CA GLN A 16 -7.70 -9.29 -12.07
C GLN A 16 -6.21 -9.49 -11.80
N LEU A 17 -5.66 -8.66 -10.91
CA LEU A 17 -4.33 -8.83 -10.36
C LEU A 17 -4.43 -9.23 -8.89
N THR A 18 -3.70 -10.28 -8.52
CA THR A 18 -3.48 -10.65 -7.12
C THR A 18 -1.99 -10.65 -6.83
N ILE A 19 -1.59 -10.06 -5.71
CA ILE A 19 -0.21 -10.04 -5.23
C ILE A 19 -0.13 -10.80 -3.91
N TYR A 20 0.85 -11.70 -3.80
CA TYR A 20 1.12 -12.50 -2.59
C TYR A 20 2.48 -12.14 -2.01
N GLY A 21 2.50 -11.77 -0.73
CA GLY A 21 3.69 -11.70 0.09
C GLY A 21 3.99 -13.06 0.72
N TYR A 22 5.28 -13.34 0.95
CA TYR A 22 5.67 -14.53 1.70
C TYR A 22 5.31 -14.39 3.18
N SER A 23 4.63 -15.41 3.72
CA SER A 23 4.39 -15.62 5.15
C SER A 23 4.33 -17.12 5.43
N THR A 24 4.74 -17.55 6.63
CA THR A 24 4.53 -18.93 7.11
C THR A 24 3.18 -19.13 7.79
N ASP A 25 2.48 -18.03 8.10
CA ASP A 25 1.11 -18.01 8.60
C ASP A 25 0.33 -16.96 7.81
N THR A 26 -0.58 -17.41 6.94
CA THR A 26 -1.36 -16.53 6.08
C THR A 26 -2.62 -15.98 6.74
N SER A 27 -2.96 -16.43 7.96
CA SER A 27 -4.17 -16.05 8.67
C SER A 27 -4.16 -14.61 9.20
N GLY A 28 -2.97 -13.99 9.32
CA GLY A 28 -2.80 -12.64 9.82
C GLY A 28 -1.55 -11.95 9.28
N TYR A 29 -1.32 -10.71 9.71
CA TYR A 29 -0.20 -9.89 9.26
C TYR A 29 1.10 -10.12 10.03
N ALA A 30 1.05 -10.75 11.20
CA ALA A 30 2.20 -10.88 12.10
C ALA A 30 3.35 -11.70 11.47
N GLY A 31 3.03 -12.63 10.56
CA GLY A 31 4.00 -13.48 9.87
C GLY A 31 4.60 -12.87 8.59
N ASN A 32 4.12 -11.70 8.14
CA ASN A 32 4.52 -11.11 6.86
C ASN A 32 6.03 -10.88 6.77
N LYS A 33 6.63 -11.28 5.64
CA LYS A 33 8.07 -11.10 5.36
C LYS A 33 8.34 -10.25 4.12
N VAL A 34 7.34 -9.54 3.63
CA VAL A 34 7.44 -8.66 2.46
C VAL A 34 6.94 -7.27 2.85
N THR A 35 7.77 -6.27 2.61
CA THR A 35 7.43 -4.85 2.84
C THR A 35 7.68 -4.04 1.58
N ILE A 36 6.68 -3.30 1.12
CA ILE A 36 6.82 -2.23 0.12
C ILE A 36 6.90 -0.91 0.89
N THR A 37 7.91 -0.08 0.64
CA THR A 37 8.15 1.13 1.41
C THR A 37 8.52 2.33 0.54
N ALA A 38 7.98 3.49 0.89
CA ALA A 38 8.37 4.79 0.34
C ALA A 38 8.26 5.88 1.43
N ASN A 39 8.57 7.13 1.10
CA ASN A 39 8.55 8.24 2.05
C ASN A 39 8.05 9.56 1.45
N LYS A 40 7.18 9.50 0.43
CA LYS A 40 6.58 10.68 -0.20
C LYS A 40 5.51 11.32 0.68
N SER A 41 5.37 12.63 0.59
CA SER A 41 4.37 13.42 1.33
C SER A 41 3.86 14.61 0.54
N GLN A 42 2.82 15.29 1.03
CA GLN A 42 2.32 16.51 0.39
C GLN A 42 3.34 17.67 0.40
N LYS A 43 4.34 17.64 1.31
CA LYS A 43 5.46 18.61 1.24
C LYS A 43 6.32 18.47 -0.01
N ASP A 44 6.23 17.35 -0.71
CA ASP A 44 6.85 17.17 -2.01
C ASP A 44 6.07 17.86 -3.16
N GLY A 45 4.99 18.59 -2.86
CA GLY A 45 4.11 19.23 -3.84
C GLY A 45 3.12 18.25 -4.51
N LEU A 46 2.94 17.08 -3.91
CA LEU A 46 2.09 15.99 -4.42
C LEU A 46 0.68 16.07 -3.85
N ASN A 47 -0.30 15.55 -4.59
CA ASN A 47 -1.63 15.32 -4.03
C ASN A 47 -1.68 14.01 -3.20
N ASN A 48 -2.78 13.77 -2.50
CA ASN A 48 -2.97 12.58 -1.66
C ASN A 48 -2.61 11.26 -2.37
N ASP A 49 -3.22 10.95 -3.51
CA ASP A 49 -2.96 9.73 -4.28
C ASP A 49 -1.46 9.59 -4.61
N GLU A 50 -0.81 10.68 -5.02
CA GLU A 50 0.60 10.68 -5.40
C GLU A 50 1.57 10.46 -4.23
N THR A 51 1.16 10.73 -2.99
CA THR A 51 1.96 10.36 -1.80
C THR A 51 1.92 8.87 -1.49
N GLY A 52 0.98 8.12 -2.08
CA GLY A 52 0.77 6.70 -1.82
C GLY A 52 1.99 5.83 -2.10
N THR A 53 2.38 4.99 -1.15
CA THR A 53 3.42 3.95 -1.37
C THR A 53 2.90 2.87 -2.32
N LEU A 54 1.69 2.37 -2.07
CA LEU A 54 0.94 1.52 -3.01
C LEU A 54 -0.33 2.26 -3.44
N ARG A 55 -0.48 2.45 -4.75
CA ARG A 55 -1.62 3.12 -5.38
C ARG A 55 -2.40 2.13 -6.23
N VAL A 56 -3.66 1.89 -5.89
CA VAL A 56 -4.50 0.88 -6.53
C VAL A 56 -5.68 1.54 -7.22
N LYS A 57 -5.71 1.44 -8.56
CA LYS A 57 -6.79 1.91 -9.43
C LYS A 57 -7.47 0.78 -10.20
N ALA A 58 -7.18 -0.47 -9.83
CA ALA A 58 -7.68 -1.68 -10.49
C ALA A 58 -8.82 -2.31 -9.70
N ASN A 59 -9.98 -2.47 -10.34
CA ASN A 59 -11.10 -3.20 -9.78
C ASN A 59 -10.74 -4.67 -9.55
N ASN A 60 -11.28 -5.26 -8.49
CA ASN A 60 -11.05 -6.63 -8.05
C ASN A 60 -9.59 -6.96 -7.71
N PHE A 61 -8.74 -5.95 -7.48
CA PHE A 61 -7.36 -6.15 -7.01
C PHE A 61 -7.36 -6.84 -5.64
N LYS A 62 -6.39 -7.74 -5.44
CA LYS A 62 -6.19 -8.41 -4.15
C LYS A 62 -4.73 -8.37 -3.71
N LEU A 63 -4.51 -8.03 -2.43
CA LEU A 63 -3.20 -8.09 -1.79
C LEU A 63 -3.26 -9.02 -0.58
N TYR A 64 -2.30 -9.94 -0.48
CA TYR A 64 -2.19 -10.91 0.61
C TYR A 64 -0.84 -10.82 1.30
N ASN A 65 -0.85 -10.71 2.64
CA ASN A 65 0.34 -10.88 3.49
C ASN A 65 1.54 -9.99 3.13
N VAL A 66 1.25 -8.75 2.70
CA VAL A 66 2.25 -7.72 2.40
C VAL A 66 2.10 -6.56 3.39
N ASN A 67 3.23 -6.06 3.88
CA ASN A 67 3.31 -4.80 4.59
C ASN A 67 3.50 -3.66 3.59
N VAL A 68 2.77 -2.56 3.76
CA VAL A 68 2.96 -1.34 2.98
C VAL A 68 3.19 -0.18 3.94
N ALA A 69 4.32 0.49 3.79
CA ALA A 69 4.77 1.51 4.73
C ALA A 69 5.07 2.83 4.03
N ASN A 70 4.52 3.93 4.53
CA ASN A 70 5.04 5.26 4.25
C ASN A 70 5.84 5.75 5.45
N THR A 71 7.16 5.88 5.27
CA THR A 71 8.10 6.20 6.34
C THR A 71 8.42 7.69 6.43
N TYR A 72 7.61 8.57 5.83
CA TYR A 72 7.85 10.02 5.85
C TYR A 72 7.98 10.58 7.29
N GLY A 73 7.12 10.14 8.22
CA GLY A 73 7.12 10.64 9.58
C GLY A 73 6.00 11.64 9.88
N LYS A 74 6.10 12.30 11.04
CA LYS A 74 5.18 13.38 11.42
C LYS A 74 5.46 14.65 10.59
N GLY A 75 4.40 15.42 10.34
CA GLY A 75 4.53 16.79 9.84
C GLY A 75 4.09 17.03 8.40
N SER A 76 3.53 16.03 7.72
CA SER A 76 2.79 16.14 6.47
C SER A 76 2.01 14.85 6.20
N GLN A 77 0.92 14.96 5.46
CA GLN A 77 0.11 13.85 4.95
C GLN A 77 0.96 12.96 4.05
N ALA A 78 0.96 11.65 4.33
CA ALA A 78 1.81 10.68 3.68
C ALA A 78 1.14 9.30 3.64
N ILE A 79 0.59 8.93 2.49
CA ILE A 79 -0.23 7.73 2.35
C ILE A 79 0.63 6.48 2.17
N ALA A 80 0.33 5.42 2.93
CA ALA A 80 0.88 4.09 2.70
C ALA A 80 0.07 3.37 1.61
N LEU A 81 -1.25 3.25 1.80
CA LEU A 81 -2.17 2.68 0.80
C LEU A 81 -3.15 3.72 0.29
N SER A 82 -3.16 3.92 -1.03
CA SER A 82 -4.16 4.67 -1.76
C SER A 82 -5.03 3.72 -2.58
N ALA A 83 -6.28 3.50 -2.17
CA ALA A 83 -7.24 2.61 -2.81
C ALA A 83 -8.34 3.44 -3.48
N TYR A 84 -8.38 3.41 -4.81
CA TYR A 84 -9.29 4.17 -5.69
C TYR A 84 -10.18 3.26 -6.55
N ALA A 85 -10.33 2.01 -6.13
CA ALA A 85 -11.10 0.98 -6.81
C ALA A 85 -11.54 -0.10 -5.81
N ASP A 86 -12.63 -0.80 -6.15
CA ASP A 86 -13.09 -1.95 -5.36
C ASP A 86 -11.99 -3.01 -5.29
N SER A 87 -11.42 -3.21 -4.11
CA SER A 87 -10.21 -4.01 -3.90
C SER A 87 -10.18 -4.66 -2.52
N GLY A 88 -9.44 -5.75 -2.37
CA GLY A 88 -9.36 -6.53 -1.14
C GLY A 88 -7.92 -6.66 -0.60
N TYR A 89 -7.78 -6.58 0.73
CA TYR A 89 -6.49 -6.64 1.41
C TYR A 89 -6.60 -7.60 2.60
N TYR A 90 -5.78 -8.66 2.61
CA TYR A 90 -5.94 -9.80 3.52
C TYR A 90 -4.62 -10.10 4.23
N GLY A 91 -4.63 -10.05 5.56
CA GLY A 91 -3.39 -10.23 6.35
C GLY A 91 -2.34 -9.16 6.03
N CYS A 92 -2.73 -7.99 5.52
CA CYS A 92 -1.80 -6.89 5.23
C CYS A 92 -1.60 -6.00 6.46
N ALA A 93 -0.47 -5.30 6.51
CA ALA A 93 -0.24 -4.22 7.47
C ALA A 93 0.01 -2.91 6.70
N PHE A 94 -0.66 -1.83 7.12
CA PHE A 94 -0.47 -0.49 6.57
C PHE A 94 0.07 0.42 7.67
N THR A 95 1.25 0.97 7.47
CA THR A 95 1.95 1.76 8.51
C THR A 95 2.36 3.12 7.99
N GLY A 96 2.06 4.16 8.77
CA GLY A 96 2.36 5.55 8.47
C GLY A 96 2.07 6.44 9.69
N PHE A 97 2.06 7.75 9.49
CA PHE A 97 1.75 8.72 10.55
C PHE A 97 0.42 9.43 10.27
N GLN A 98 0.43 10.46 9.43
CA GLN A 98 -0.78 11.19 9.00
C GLN A 98 -1.27 10.64 7.66
N ASP A 99 -2.56 10.37 7.56
CA ASP A 99 -3.24 9.88 6.34
C ASP A 99 -2.73 8.51 5.85
N THR A 100 -2.43 7.59 6.76
CA THR A 100 -1.82 6.28 6.43
C THR A 100 -2.60 5.47 5.37
N LEU A 101 -3.94 5.50 5.40
CA LEU A 101 -4.79 4.77 4.47
C LEU A 101 -5.83 5.72 3.89
N LEU A 102 -5.90 5.77 2.56
CA LEU A 102 -6.91 6.48 1.80
C LEU A 102 -7.79 5.47 1.06
N SER A 103 -9.06 5.39 1.47
CA SER A 103 -10.09 4.61 0.79
C SER A 103 -11.04 5.57 0.09
N ASN A 104 -10.94 5.67 -1.24
CA ASN A 104 -11.72 6.59 -2.05
C ASN A 104 -12.36 5.85 -3.24
N THR A 105 -13.38 5.07 -2.93
CA THR A 105 -14.22 4.29 -3.85
C THR A 105 -15.49 5.02 -4.20
#